data_AF-A0A6J7AST7-F1
#
_entry.id   AF-A0A6J7AST7-F1
#
_cell.length_a   1.000
_cell.length_b   1.000
_cell.length_c   1.000
_cell.angle_alpha   90.00
_cell.angle_beta   90.00
_cell.angle_gamma   90.00
#
_symmetry.space_group_name_H-M   'P 1'
#
loop_
_entity.id
_entity.type
_entity.pdbx_description
1 polymer ?
#
loop_
_entity_poly.entity_id
_entity_poly.type
_entity_poly.pdbx_seq_one_letter_code
_entity_poly.pdbx_strand_id
1 'polypeptide(L)'
;MAAGEYVSVASQRDLFRREIAMEASELRDKPEEEQRELELIYRAKGLTKETAAATAAQLMADPDRALDTLAREELGLNPDELGSPVKVALSSFIAFAIGACVVVIPYLFFTAPGASTTAPLYLAIAMAVISLLAVGGVVGRLSGRGVVFSALRQFVWGSGAALITFFVGRLVGISIG
;
A
#
# COMPACT_ATOMS: atom_id res chain seq x y z
N MET A 1 3.85 -6.21 11.12
CA MET A 1 2.85 -5.77 10.12
C MET A 1 2.00 -4.61 10.65
N ALA A 2 1.09 -4.80 11.62
CA ALA A 2 0.11 -3.77 12.03
C ALA A 2 0.70 -2.39 12.40
N ALA A 3 1.63 -2.34 13.36
CA ALA A 3 2.15 -1.07 13.88
C ALA A 3 2.92 -0.26 12.81
N GLY A 4 3.74 -0.94 12.00
CA GLY A 4 4.49 -0.30 10.91
C GLY A 4 3.57 0.27 9.83
N GLU A 5 2.54 -0.48 9.43
CA GLU A 5 1.53 -0.02 8.48
C GLU A 5 0.72 1.17 9.02
N TYR A 6 0.33 1.10 10.30
CA TYR A 6 -0.36 2.23 10.95
C TYR A 6 0.49 3.50 10.90
N VAL A 7 1.74 3.43 11.35
CA VAL A 7 2.63 4.60 11.40
C VAL A 7 2.90 5.15 10.00
N SER A 8 3.13 4.28 9.02
CA SER A 8 3.36 4.67 7.63
C SER A 8 2.17 5.44 7.05
N VAL A 9 0.96 4.87 7.11
CA VAL A 9 -0.25 5.49 6.57
C VAL A 9 -0.69 6.69 7.38
N ALA A 10 -0.52 6.68 8.71
CA ALA A 10 -0.81 7.84 9.56
C ALA A 10 0.09 9.02 9.21
N SER A 11 1.39 8.79 9.06
CA SER A 11 2.36 9.85 8.70
C SER A 11 2.06 10.43 7.33
N GLN A 12 1.74 9.59 6.34
CA GLN A 12 1.34 10.04 5.01
C GLN A 12 0.05 10.87 5.05
N ARG A 13 -0.97 10.42 5.82
CA ARG A 13 -2.23 11.15 5.97
C ARG A 13 -2.04 12.49 6.66
N ASP A 14 -1.17 12.56 7.68
CA ASP A 14 -0.90 13.80 8.39
C ASP A 14 -0.16 14.80 7.49
N LEU A 15 0.74 14.34 6.63
CA LEU A 15 1.34 15.15 5.57
C LEU A 15 0.27 15.70 4.62
N PHE A 16 -0.61 14.84 4.08
CA PHE A 16 -1.66 15.28 3.14
C PHE A 16 -2.63 16.29 3.76
N ARG A 17 -2.99 16.10 5.03
CA ARG A 17 -3.82 17.08 5.76
C ARG A 17 -3.13 18.42 5.92
N ARG A 18 -1.82 18.41 6.14
CA ARG A 18 -1.03 19.63 6.23
C ARG A 18 -1.00 20.37 4.90
N GLU A 19 -0.77 19.67 3.79
CA GLU A 19 -0.77 20.28 2.45
C GLU A 19 -2.14 20.90 2.14
N ILE A 20 -3.24 20.17 2.36
CA ILE A 20 -4.60 20.72 2.16
C ILE A 20 -4.88 21.92 3.08
N ALA A 21 -4.37 21.92 4.31
CA ALA A 21 -4.52 23.06 5.20
C ALA A 21 -3.70 24.28 4.75
N MET A 22 -2.54 24.06 4.14
CA MET A 22 -1.70 25.10 3.55
C MET A 22 -2.37 25.71 2.32
N GLU A 23 -2.85 24.86 1.42
CA GLU A 23 -3.66 25.23 0.26
C GLU A 23 -4.87 26.09 0.66
N ALA A 24 -5.59 25.65 1.70
CA ALA A 24 -6.73 26.41 2.21
C ALA A 24 -6.33 27.78 2.77
N SER A 25 -5.11 27.95 3.30
CA SER A 25 -4.60 29.26 3.70
C SER A 25 -4.18 30.11 2.51
N GLU A 26 -3.52 29.54 1.51
CA GLU A 26 -3.07 30.26 0.32
C GLU A 26 -4.26 30.73 -0.52
N LEU A 27 -5.30 29.90 -0.66
CA LEU A 27 -6.57 30.28 -1.28
C LEU A 27 -7.24 31.49 -0.61
N ARG A 28 -7.09 31.66 0.73
CA ARG A 28 -7.64 32.83 1.44
C ARG A 28 -6.73 34.04 1.35
N ASP A 29 -5.44 33.84 1.49
CA ASP A 29 -4.46 34.92 1.62
C ASP A 29 -4.04 35.48 0.25
N LYS A 30 -4.11 34.65 -0.79
CA LYS A 30 -3.61 34.93 -2.14
C LYS A 30 -4.48 34.34 -3.27
N PRO A 31 -5.79 34.62 -3.30
CA PRO A 31 -6.71 34.02 -4.28
C PRO A 31 -6.35 34.32 -5.75
N GLU A 32 -5.70 35.45 -6.03
CA GLU A 32 -5.23 35.77 -7.39
C GLU A 32 -4.04 34.92 -7.84
N GLU A 33 -3.18 34.47 -6.91
CA GLU A 33 -2.09 33.54 -7.21
C GLU A 33 -2.70 32.17 -7.55
N GLU A 34 -3.55 31.61 -6.67
CA GLU A 34 -4.20 30.31 -6.87
C GLU A 34 -5.01 30.22 -8.17
N GLN A 35 -5.73 31.29 -8.53
CA GLN A 35 -6.45 31.30 -9.81
C GLN A 35 -5.50 31.18 -11.01
N ARG A 36 -4.32 31.82 -10.95
CA ARG A 36 -3.32 31.73 -12.01
C ARG A 36 -2.67 30.35 -12.04
N GLU A 37 -2.46 29.74 -10.88
CA GLU A 37 -1.96 28.36 -10.79
C GLU A 37 -2.91 27.39 -11.48
N LEU A 38 -4.21 27.50 -11.17
CA LEU A 38 -5.25 26.67 -11.78
C LEU A 38 -5.38 26.93 -13.30
N GLU A 39 -5.26 28.19 -13.75
CA GLU A 39 -5.17 28.51 -15.19
C GLU A 39 -3.98 27.78 -15.84
N LEU A 40 -2.79 27.83 -15.24
CA LEU A 40 -1.59 27.19 -15.77
C LEU A 40 -1.75 25.67 -15.84
N ILE A 41 -2.33 25.04 -14.81
CA ILE A 41 -2.62 23.60 -14.80
C ILE A 41 -3.54 23.24 -15.97
N TYR A 42 -4.63 23.98 -16.18
CA TYR A 42 -5.54 23.70 -17.28
C TYR A 42 -4.94 23.95 -18.66
N ARG A 43 -4.08 24.96 -18.80
CA ARG A 43 -3.32 25.17 -20.04
C ARG A 43 -2.35 24.02 -20.31
N ALA A 44 -1.69 23.49 -19.28
CA ALA A 44 -0.83 22.32 -19.41
C ALA A 44 -1.61 21.06 -19.83
N LYS A 45 -2.90 20.98 -19.48
CA LYS A 45 -3.83 19.94 -19.94
C LYS A 45 -4.38 20.15 -21.36
N GLY A 46 -4.03 21.27 -22.01
CA GLY A 46 -4.36 21.55 -23.40
C GLY A 46 -5.52 22.52 -23.62
N LEU A 47 -6.03 23.18 -22.58
CA LEU A 47 -7.03 24.25 -22.76
C LEU A 47 -6.37 25.51 -23.35
N THR A 48 -7.14 26.25 -24.17
CA THR A 48 -6.69 27.58 -24.61
C THR A 48 -6.58 28.51 -23.41
N LYS A 49 -5.78 29.58 -23.53
CA LYS A 49 -5.60 30.55 -22.46
C LYS A 49 -6.94 31.13 -21.99
N GLU A 50 -7.81 31.49 -22.93
CA GLU A 50 -9.12 32.07 -22.65
C GLU A 50 -10.03 31.08 -21.91
N THR A 51 -10.04 29.82 -22.34
CA THR A 51 -10.86 28.77 -21.72
C THR A 51 -10.35 28.40 -20.33
N ALA A 52 -9.04 28.30 -20.16
CA ALA A 52 -8.42 27.99 -18.87
C ALA A 52 -8.66 29.11 -17.86
N ALA A 53 -8.49 30.38 -18.26
CA ALA A 53 -8.73 31.52 -17.39
C ALA A 53 -10.20 31.62 -16.97
N ALA A 54 -11.14 31.41 -17.89
CA ALA A 54 -12.57 31.40 -17.59
C ALA A 54 -12.96 30.24 -16.66
N THR A 55 -12.41 29.04 -16.91
CA THR A 55 -12.65 27.86 -16.07
C THR A 55 -12.12 28.07 -14.65
N ALA A 56 -10.88 28.56 -14.52
CA ALA A 56 -10.27 28.85 -13.23
C ALA A 56 -11.09 29.90 -12.46
N ALA A 57 -11.47 31.01 -13.11
CA ALA A 57 -12.32 32.04 -12.49
C ALA A 57 -13.66 31.49 -12.00
N GLN A 58 -14.29 30.58 -12.77
CA GLN A 58 -15.57 29.98 -12.39
C GLN A 58 -15.44 29.04 -11.19
N LEU A 59 -14.36 28.26 -11.11
CA LEU A 59 -14.10 27.34 -10.00
C LEU A 59 -13.72 28.11 -8.72
N MET A 60 -12.96 29.20 -8.88
CA MET A 60 -12.57 30.10 -7.79
C MET A 60 -13.73 30.92 -7.19
N ALA A 61 -14.90 30.94 -7.85
CA ALA A 61 -16.07 31.67 -7.35
C ALA A 61 -16.68 31.06 -6.08
N ASP A 62 -16.42 29.78 -5.82
CA ASP A 62 -16.85 29.07 -4.61
C ASP A 62 -15.61 28.51 -3.88
N PRO A 63 -15.27 29.00 -2.67
CA PRO A 63 -14.06 28.59 -1.97
C PRO A 63 -13.96 27.09 -1.68
N ASP A 64 -15.08 26.41 -1.44
CA ASP A 64 -15.08 24.97 -1.15
C ASP A 64 -14.77 24.17 -2.43
N ARG A 65 -15.35 24.57 -3.57
CA ARG A 65 -15.05 23.97 -4.87
C ARG A 65 -13.64 24.31 -5.35
N ALA A 66 -13.17 25.52 -5.08
CA ALA A 66 -11.81 25.95 -5.39
C ALA A 66 -10.81 25.07 -4.66
N LEU A 67 -10.98 24.90 -3.34
CA LEU A 67 -10.10 24.07 -2.52
C LEU A 67 -10.14 22.58 -2.94
N ASP A 68 -11.32 22.01 -3.20
CA ASP A 68 -11.41 20.62 -3.72
C ASP A 68 -10.72 20.48 -5.08
N THR A 69 -10.85 21.48 -5.95
CA THR A 69 -10.19 21.49 -7.26
C THR A 69 -8.68 21.59 -7.11
N LEU A 70 -8.16 22.54 -6.34
CA LEU A 70 -6.72 22.72 -6.12
C LEU A 70 -6.12 21.48 -5.47
N ALA A 71 -6.78 20.91 -4.45
CA ALA A 71 -6.34 19.65 -3.85
C ALA A 71 -6.20 18.51 -4.87
N ARG A 72 -7.11 18.40 -5.84
CA ARG A 72 -7.08 17.34 -6.87
C ARG A 72 -6.13 17.64 -8.01
N GLU A 73 -6.12 18.89 -8.48
CA GLU A 73 -5.46 19.28 -9.72
C GLU A 73 -4.01 19.71 -9.50
N GLU A 74 -3.73 20.34 -8.37
CA GLU A 74 -2.39 20.78 -8.00
C GLU A 74 -1.70 19.74 -7.12
N LEU A 75 -2.31 19.37 -5.98
CA LEU A 75 -1.68 18.45 -5.02
C LEU A 75 -1.78 16.98 -5.47
N GLY A 76 -2.68 16.65 -6.40
CA GLY A 76 -2.96 15.27 -6.79
C GLY A 76 -3.63 14.45 -5.69
N LEU A 77 -4.25 15.10 -4.71
CA LEU A 77 -4.89 14.50 -3.55
C LEU A 77 -6.40 14.44 -3.73
N ASN A 78 -7.02 13.37 -3.25
CA ASN A 78 -8.47 13.31 -3.08
C ASN A 78 -8.80 13.57 -1.60
N PRO A 79 -9.37 14.74 -1.24
CA PRO A 79 -9.69 15.10 0.15
C PRO A 79 -10.57 14.06 0.87
N ASP A 80 -11.42 13.34 0.12
CA ASP A 80 -12.32 12.32 0.65
C ASP A 80 -11.64 10.96 0.89
N GLU A 81 -10.45 10.75 0.33
CA GLU A 81 -9.79 9.44 0.28
C GLU A 81 -8.35 9.47 0.82
N LEU A 82 -8.09 10.23 1.88
CA LEU A 82 -6.76 10.30 2.53
C LEU A 82 -6.31 9.01 3.24
N GLY A 83 -7.07 7.92 3.12
CA GLY A 83 -6.79 6.63 3.75
C GLY A 83 -7.15 6.55 5.24
N SER A 84 -7.35 5.32 5.71
CA SER A 84 -7.63 5.03 7.12
C SER A 84 -6.50 4.18 7.70
N PRO A 85 -5.59 4.76 8.51
CA PRO A 85 -4.46 4.04 9.08
C PRO A 85 -4.88 2.80 9.89
N VAL A 86 -5.98 2.90 10.64
CA VAL A 86 -6.52 1.80 11.45
C VAL A 86 -7.03 0.67 10.56
N LYS A 87 -7.83 0.99 9.53
CA LYS A 87 -8.38 -0.03 8.63
C LYS A 87 -7.26 -0.77 7.88
N VAL A 88 -6.26 -0.04 7.38
CA VAL A 88 -5.11 -0.63 6.67
C VAL A 88 -4.25 -1.47 7.61
N ALA A 89 -3.96 -0.98 8.82
CA ALA A 89 -3.18 -1.74 9.79
C ALA A 89 -3.87 -3.05 10.20
N LEU A 90 -5.19 -3.01 10.45
CA LEU A 90 -5.96 -4.17 10.87
C LEU A 90 -6.12 -5.19 9.74
N SER A 91 -6.43 -4.75 8.52
CA SER A 91 -6.54 -5.65 7.38
C SER A 91 -5.21 -6.33 7.07
N SER A 92 -4.09 -5.59 7.11
CA SER A 92 -2.74 -6.13 6.95
C SER A 92 -2.36 -7.08 8.07
N PHE A 93 -2.75 -6.82 9.31
CA PHE A 93 -2.53 -7.73 10.43
C PHE A 93 -3.26 -9.06 10.24
N ILE A 94 -4.56 -9.00 9.92
CA ILE A 94 -5.39 -10.20 9.74
C ILE A 94 -4.88 -11.02 8.56
N ALA A 95 -4.59 -10.39 7.41
CA ALA A 95 -4.04 -11.07 6.25
C ALA A 95 -2.71 -11.76 6.56
N PHE A 96 -1.81 -11.08 7.27
CA PHE A 96 -0.54 -11.64 7.71
C PHE A 96 -0.74 -12.81 8.68
N ALA A 97 -1.61 -12.68 9.68
CA ALA A 97 -1.89 -13.71 10.66
C ALA A 97 -2.44 -14.98 9.99
N ILE A 98 -3.38 -14.83 9.07
CA ILE A 98 -3.92 -15.96 8.28
C ILE A 98 -2.80 -16.63 7.49
N GLY A 99 -1.97 -15.86 6.77
CA GLY A 99 -0.85 -16.41 6.02
C GLY A 99 0.18 -17.13 6.88
N ALA A 100 0.49 -16.59 8.07
CA ALA A 100 1.41 -17.20 9.03
C ALA A 100 0.84 -18.52 9.59
N CYS A 101 -0.45 -18.56 9.91
CA CYS A 101 -1.11 -19.78 10.40
C CYS A 101 -0.95 -20.94 9.41
N VAL A 102 -1.06 -20.70 8.10
CA VAL A 102 -0.89 -21.75 7.08
C VAL A 102 0.43 -22.52 7.23
N VAL A 103 1.51 -21.83 7.59
CA VAL A 103 2.85 -22.43 7.74
C VAL A 103 3.05 -23.05 9.12
N VAL A 104 2.36 -22.55 10.15
CA VAL A 104 2.48 -23.03 11.54
C VAL A 104 1.62 -24.28 11.78
N ILE A 105 0.46 -24.39 11.13
CA ILE A 105 -0.51 -25.49 11.31
C ILE A 105 0.14 -26.89 11.28
N PRO A 106 1.04 -27.23 10.34
CA PRO A 106 1.74 -28.51 10.33
C PRO A 106 2.39 -28.88 11.66
N TYR A 107 2.99 -27.92 12.37
CA TYR A 107 3.68 -28.20 13.63
C TYR A 107 2.74 -28.54 14.78
N LEU A 108 1.45 -28.19 14.70
CA LEU A 108 0.47 -28.52 15.73
C LEU A 108 0.11 -30.01 15.75
N PHE A 109 0.24 -30.69 14.61
CA PHE A 109 -0.17 -32.09 14.45
C PHE A 109 0.96 -33.11 14.69
N PHE A 110 2.22 -32.66 14.74
CA PHE A 110 3.40 -33.53 14.88
C PHE A 110 4.03 -33.41 16.28
N THR A 111 3.20 -33.42 17.33
CA THR A 111 3.61 -33.21 18.73
C THR A 111 3.69 -34.49 19.57
N ALA A 112 3.29 -35.63 19.03
CA ALA A 112 3.27 -36.91 19.75
C ALA A 112 4.69 -37.48 20.00
N PRO A 113 4.93 -38.20 21.11
CA PRO A 113 6.19 -38.90 21.35
C PRO A 113 6.49 -39.89 20.20
N GLY A 114 7.65 -39.74 19.56
CA GLY A 114 8.05 -40.56 18.39
C GLY A 114 7.63 -39.98 17.03
N ALA A 115 6.99 -38.81 16.99
CA ALA A 115 6.70 -38.11 15.74
C ALA A 115 8.00 -37.67 15.04
N SER A 116 7.98 -37.67 13.70
CA SER A 116 9.08 -37.17 12.89
C SER A 116 9.28 -35.67 13.11
N THR A 117 10.50 -35.27 13.42
CA THR A 117 10.88 -33.85 13.59
C THR A 117 11.01 -33.11 12.25
N THR A 118 11.21 -33.83 11.15
CA THR A 118 11.43 -33.26 9.81
C THR A 118 10.17 -33.22 8.93
N ALA A 119 9.21 -34.11 9.17
CA ALA A 119 7.94 -34.13 8.45
C ALA A 119 7.15 -32.80 8.50
N PRO A 120 6.96 -32.14 9.67
CA PRO A 120 6.21 -30.88 9.72
C PRO A 120 6.90 -29.75 8.95
N LEU A 121 8.24 -29.75 8.87
CA LEU A 121 9.01 -28.77 8.10
C LEU A 121 8.72 -28.89 6.60
N TYR A 122 8.79 -30.10 6.04
CA TYR A 122 8.51 -30.30 4.61
C TYR A 122 7.06 -29.96 4.25
N LEU A 123 6.12 -30.31 5.12
CA LEU A 123 4.71 -29.96 4.93
C LEU A 123 4.51 -28.43 4.99
N ALA A 124 5.14 -27.74 5.94
CA ALA A 124 5.10 -26.28 6.05
C ALA A 124 5.68 -25.59 4.81
N ILE A 125 6.81 -26.09 4.27
CA ILE A 125 7.40 -25.59 3.03
C ILE A 125 6.43 -25.79 1.86
N ALA A 126 5.84 -26.98 1.70
CA ALA A 126 4.89 -27.25 0.62
C ALA A 126 3.67 -26.33 0.69
N MET A 127 3.09 -26.16 1.89
CA MET A 127 1.96 -25.25 2.11
C MET A 127 2.33 -23.79 1.83
N ALA A 128 3.52 -23.35 2.21
CA ALA A 128 4.01 -22.01 1.92
C ALA A 128 4.16 -21.77 0.42
N VAL A 129 4.76 -22.70 -0.33
CA VAL A 129 4.93 -22.60 -1.78
C VAL A 129 3.58 -22.53 -2.50
N ILE A 130 2.66 -23.43 -2.15
CA ILE A 130 1.30 -23.44 -2.73
C ILE A 130 0.60 -22.10 -2.44
N SER A 131 0.69 -21.61 -1.21
CA SER A 131 0.06 -20.35 -0.81
C SER A 131 0.65 -19.14 -1.52
N LEU A 132 1.98 -19.07 -1.66
CA LEU A 132 2.65 -18.00 -2.40
C LEU A 132 2.23 -17.97 -3.87
N LEU A 133 2.19 -19.13 -4.52
CA LEU A 133 1.74 -19.26 -5.91
C LEU A 133 0.26 -18.90 -6.07
N ALA A 134 -0.60 -19.39 -5.17
CA ALA A 134 -2.03 -19.11 -5.20
C ALA A 134 -2.32 -17.62 -4.99
N VAL A 135 -1.78 -17.01 -3.92
CA VAL A 135 -1.96 -15.59 -3.63
C VAL A 135 -1.36 -14.74 -4.75
N GLY A 136 -0.15 -15.05 -5.21
CA GLY A 136 0.49 -14.33 -6.31
C GLY A 136 -0.32 -14.41 -7.62
N GLY A 137 -0.92 -15.57 -7.91
CA GLY A 137 -1.80 -15.77 -9.06
C GLY A 137 -3.11 -14.99 -8.96
N VAL A 138 -3.75 -14.99 -7.79
CA VAL A 138 -4.96 -14.18 -7.51
C VAL A 138 -4.66 -12.69 -7.69
N VAL A 139 -3.56 -12.20 -7.09
CA VAL A 139 -3.12 -10.81 -7.24
C VAL A 139 -2.86 -10.48 -8.71
N GLY A 140 -2.23 -11.39 -9.46
CA GLY A 140 -1.99 -11.23 -10.89
C GLY A 140 -3.29 -11.02 -11.67
N ARG A 141 -4.26 -11.92 -11.46
CA ARG A 141 -5.59 -11.85 -12.09
C ARG A 141 -6.32 -10.56 -11.74
N LEU A 142 -6.36 -10.18 -10.48
CA LEU A 142 -7.05 -8.96 -10.02
C LEU A 142 -6.38 -7.68 -10.52
N SER A 143 -5.05 -7.71 -10.71
CA SER A 143 -4.27 -6.56 -11.18
C SER A 143 -4.18 -6.47 -12.71
N GLY A 144 -4.90 -7.32 -13.46
CA GLY A 144 -4.80 -7.38 -14.93
C GLY A 144 -3.44 -7.82 -15.48
N ARG A 145 -2.57 -8.40 -14.62
CA ARG A 145 -1.26 -8.91 -15.01
C ARG A 145 -1.33 -10.42 -15.27
N GLY A 146 -0.35 -10.95 -16.00
CA GLY A 146 -0.26 -12.40 -16.24
C GLY A 146 -0.20 -13.19 -14.92
N VAL A 147 -1.11 -14.16 -14.76
CA VAL A 147 -1.25 -14.98 -13.54
C VAL A 147 0.05 -15.69 -13.20
N VAL A 148 0.66 -16.35 -14.19
CA VAL A 148 1.92 -17.09 -14.03
C VAL A 148 3.06 -16.16 -13.60
N PHE A 149 3.19 -15.00 -14.24
CA PHE A 149 4.23 -14.03 -13.90
C PHE A 149 4.09 -13.54 -12.46
N SER A 150 2.87 -13.19 -12.03
CA SER A 150 2.64 -12.69 -10.67
C SER A 150 2.83 -13.78 -9.61
N ALA A 151 2.39 -15.02 -9.89
CA ALA A 151 2.62 -16.18 -9.03
C ALA A 151 4.12 -16.47 -8.84
N LEU A 152 4.88 -16.52 -9.95
CA LEU A 152 6.33 -16.76 -9.90
C LEU A 152 7.06 -15.63 -9.19
N ARG A 153 6.69 -14.37 -9.45
CA ARG A 153 7.28 -13.21 -8.75
C ARG A 153 7.06 -13.31 -7.24
N GLN A 154 5.86 -13.67 -6.81
CA GLN A 154 5.54 -13.84 -5.38
C GLN A 154 6.35 -15.00 -4.76
N PHE A 155 6.44 -16.11 -5.47
CA PHE A 155 7.23 -17.27 -5.05
C PHE A 155 8.72 -16.95 -4.91
N VAL A 156 9.31 -16.22 -5.88
CA VAL A 156 10.73 -15.85 -5.85
C VAL A 156 11.05 -14.96 -4.65
N TRP A 157 10.27 -13.90 -4.42
CA TRP A 157 10.49 -13.01 -3.28
C TRP A 157 10.25 -13.71 -1.93
N GLY A 158 9.18 -14.52 -1.83
CA GLY A 158 8.89 -15.27 -0.62
C GLY A 158 9.99 -16.30 -0.30
N SER A 159 10.43 -17.06 -1.30
CA SER A 159 11.49 -18.06 -1.13
C SER A 159 12.85 -17.41 -0.86
N GLY A 160 13.15 -16.28 -1.49
CA GLY A 160 14.38 -15.51 -1.25
C GLY A 160 14.47 -15.02 0.20
N ALA A 161 13.38 -14.46 0.74
CA ALA A 161 13.31 -14.05 2.14
C ALA A 161 13.50 -15.25 3.09
N ALA A 162 12.81 -16.37 2.84
CA ALA A 162 12.93 -17.58 3.65
C ALA A 162 14.37 -18.14 3.65
N LEU A 163 15.03 -18.17 2.49
CA LEU A 163 16.42 -18.62 2.37
C LEU A 163 17.37 -17.72 3.17
N ILE A 164 17.22 -16.40 3.06
CA ILE A 164 18.03 -15.44 3.83
C ILE A 164 17.83 -15.69 5.34
N THR A 165 16.59 -15.81 5.80
CA THR A 165 16.30 -16.11 7.22
C THR A 165 16.92 -17.42 7.67
N PHE A 166 16.85 -18.48 6.84
CA PHE A 166 17.46 -19.77 7.13
C PHE A 166 18.99 -19.66 7.25
N PHE A 167 19.66 -18.98 6.32
CA PHE A 167 21.11 -18.82 6.36
C PHE A 167 21.57 -17.97 7.55
N VAL A 168 20.85 -16.90 7.87
CA VAL A 168 21.12 -16.09 9.08
C VAL A 168 20.98 -16.96 10.34
N GLY A 169 19.90 -17.74 10.45
CA GLY A 169 19.71 -18.65 11.58
C GLY A 169 20.84 -19.69 11.70
N ARG A 170 21.31 -20.20 10.56
CA ARG A 170 22.46 -21.13 10.50
C ARG A 170 23.77 -20.46 10.92
N LEU A 171 24.03 -19.21 10.50
CA LEU A 171 25.26 -18.47 10.81
C LEU A 171 25.35 -18.06 12.28
N VAL A 172 24.23 -17.67 12.87
CA VAL A 172 24.15 -17.28 14.29
C VAL A 172 24.32 -18.49 15.22
N GLY A 173 24.36 -19.71 14.68
CA GLY A 173 24.64 -20.90 15.46
C GLY A 173 23.46 -21.34 16.30
N ILE A 174 22.22 -21.07 15.86
CA ILE A 174 21.05 -21.75 16.40
C ILE A 174 21.08 -23.20 15.90
N SER A 175 22.03 -23.99 16.41
CA SER A 175 21.97 -25.44 16.38
C SER A 175 20.85 -25.84 17.32
N ILE A 176 19.63 -25.93 16.80
CA ILE A 176 18.62 -26.73 17.46
C ILE A 176 19.12 -28.17 17.27
N GLY A 177 19.61 -28.76 18.36
CA GLY A 177 19.95 -30.18 18.44
C GLY A 177 18.74 -31.06 18.16
#